data_AF-Q1CQJ9-F1
#
_entry.id   AF-Q1CQJ9-F1
#
_cell.length_a   1.000
_cell.length_b   1.000
_cell.length_c   1.000
_cell.angle_alpha   90.00
_cell.angle_beta   90.00
_cell.angle_gamma   90.00
#
_symmetry.space_group_name_H-M   'P 1'
#
loop_
_entity.id
_entity.type
_entity.pdbx_description
1 polymer ?
#
loop_
_entity_poly.entity_id
_entity_poly.type
_entity_poly.pdbx_seq_one_letter_code
_entity_poly.pdbx_strand_id
1 'polypeptide(L)' 'MNISLKFIDETLAGLNDILRQGGLSCSQSQALADAVFILTALKQVIEERK' A
#
# COMPACT_ATOMS: atom_id res chain seq x y z
N MET A 1 -5.84 -8.63 -17.15
CA MET A 1 -6.44 -8.04 -15.93
C MET A 1 -5.79 -6.67 -15.74
N ASN A 2 -6.47 -5.58 -16.08
CA ASN A 2 -5.90 -4.23 -16.02
C ASN A 2 -6.22 -3.62 -14.65
N ILE A 3 -5.51 -4.04 -13.60
CA ILE A 3 -5.53 -3.28 -12.35
C ILE A 3 -4.97 -1.89 -12.69
N SER A 4 -5.76 -0.85 -12.46
CA SER A 4 -5.35 0.51 -12.72
C SER A 4 -4.24 0.89 -11.73
N LEU A 5 -3.03 1.20 -12.20
CA LEU A 5 -1.93 1.69 -11.36
C LEU A 5 -2.37 2.89 -10.50
N LYS A 6 -3.27 3.73 -11.03
CA LYS A 6 -3.89 4.84 -10.29
C LYS A 6 -4.62 4.40 -9.03
N PHE A 7 -5.33 3.27 -9.07
CA PHE A 7 -6.02 2.72 -7.91
C PHE A 7 -5.02 2.23 -6.85
N ILE A 8 -3.89 1.65 -7.28
CA ILE A 8 -2.82 1.23 -6.37
C ILE A 8 -2.18 2.45 -5.68
N ASP A 9 -1.95 3.54 -6.42
CA ASP A 9 -1.42 4.79 -5.85
C ASP A 9 -2.37 5.42 -4.83
N GLU A 10 -3.66 5.52 -5.15
CA GLU A 10 -4.68 6.03 -4.22
C GLU A 10 -4.78 5.16 -2.95
N THR A 11 -4.67 3.83 -3.10
CA THR A 11 -4.67 2.89 -1.98
C THR A 11 -3.42 3.08 -1.11
N LEU A 12 -2.23 3.17 -1.70
CA LEU A 12 -0.97 3.39 -0.97
C LEU A 12 -0.98 4.72 -0.20
N ALA A 13 -1.53 5.78 -0.78
CA ALA A 13 -1.69 7.06 -0.10
C ALA A 13 -2.60 6.94 1.13
N GLY A 14 -3.76 6.30 0.99
CA GLY A 14 -4.70 6.09 2.10
C GLY A 14 -4.12 5.26 3.24
N LEU A 15 -3.42 4.16 2.93
CA LEU A 15 -2.79 3.32 3.96
C LEU A 15 -1.66 4.05 4.70
N ASN A 16 -0.84 4.83 3.99
CA ASN A 16 0.19 5.66 4.61
C ASN A 16 -0.40 6.77 5.51
N ASP A 17 -1.50 7.38 5.10
CA ASP A 17 -2.20 8.37 5.93
C ASP A 17 -2.74 7.75 7.21
N ILE A 18 -3.27 6.52 7.16
CA ILE A 18 -3.74 5.79 8.34
C ILE A 18 -2.56 5.46 9.27
N LEU A 19 -1.41 5.01 8.74
CA LEU A 19 -0.19 4.80 9.54
C LEU A 19 0.26 6.09 10.23
N ARG A 20 0.21 7.22 9.52
CA ARG A 20 0.66 8.52 10.01
C ARG A 20 -0.26 9.12 11.07
N GLN A 21 -1.57 8.88 10.97
CA GLN A 21 -2.55 9.35 11.94
C GLN A 21 -2.43 8.65 13.31
N GLY A 22 -1.84 7.45 13.34
CA GLY A 22 -1.71 6.67 14.57
C GLY A 22 -3.07 6.13 15.06
N GLY A 23 -3.15 5.79 16.35
CA GLY A 23 -4.36 5.20 16.95
C GLY A 23 -4.54 3.70 16.69
N LEU A 24 -3.65 3.10 15.92
CA LEU A 24 -3.55 1.66 15.73
C LEU A 24 -2.77 1.01 16.89
N SER A 25 -3.14 -0.21 17.24
CA SER A 25 -2.29 -1.06 18.08
C SER A 25 -0.98 -1.38 17.36
N CYS A 26 0.04 -1.82 18.10
CA CYS A 26 1.34 -2.18 17.53
C CYS A 26 1.20 -3.26 16.43
N SER A 27 0.36 -4.27 16.64
CA SER A 27 0.11 -5.33 15.66
C SER A 27 -0.67 -4.85 14.43
N GLN A 28 -1.58 -3.88 14.60
CA GLN A 28 -2.30 -3.27 13.47
C GLN A 28 -1.38 -2.38 12.64
N SER A 29 -0.53 -1.58 13.28
CA SER A 29 0.50 -0.77 12.59
C SER A 29 1.45 -1.66 11.80
N GLN A 30 1.88 -2.79 12.37
CA GLN A 30 2.72 -3.77 11.69
C GLN A 30 2.03 -4.35 10.46
N ALA A 31 0.80 -4.87 10.61
CA ALA A 31 0.04 -5.46 9.51
C ALA A 31 -0.25 -4.44 8.39
N LEU A 32 -0.50 -3.18 8.75
CA LEU A 32 -0.71 -2.11 7.78
C LEU A 32 0.58 -1.72 7.05
N ALA A 33 1.72 -1.67 7.75
CA ALA A 33 3.02 -1.46 7.13
C ALA A 33 3.38 -2.60 6.14
N ASP A 34 3.09 -3.85 6.52
CA ASP A 34 3.29 -5.01 5.64
C ASP A 34 2.41 -4.91 4.39
N ALA A 35 1.15 -4.47 4.53
CA ALA A 35 0.25 -4.25 3.39
C ALA A 35 0.77 -3.15 2.44
N VAL A 36 1.28 -2.03 2.97
CA VAL A 36 1.91 -0.96 2.18
C VAL A 36 3.13 -1.50 1.43
N PHE A 37 3.96 -2.30 2.08
CA PHE A 37 5.13 -2.91 1.46
C PHE A 37 4.76 -3.83 0.28
N ILE A 38 3.81 -4.75 0.49
CA ILE A 38 3.35 -5.69 -0.54
C ILE A 38 2.75 -4.96 -1.74
N LEU A 39 1.90 -3.95 -1.50
CA LEU A 39 1.28 -3.17 -2.57
C LEU A 39 2.32 -2.37 -3.37
N THR A 40 3.34 -1.84 -2.70
CA THR A 40 4.45 -1.13 -3.35
C THR A 40 5.26 -2.08 -4.24
N ALA A 41 5.59 -3.28 -3.75
CA ALA A 41 6.30 -4.28 -4.54
C ALA A 41 5.46 -4.75 -5.74
N LEU A 42 4.16 -4.98 -5.54
CA LEU A 42 3.25 -5.36 -6.63
C LEU A 42 3.18 -4.26 -7.70
N LYS A 43 3.13 -2.98 -7.29
CA LYS A 43 3.16 -1.84 -8.22
C LYS A 43 4.41 -1.89 -9.08
N GLN A 44 5.60 -2.05 -8.47
CA GLN A 44 6.87 -2.13 -9.19
C GLN A 44 6.87 -3.27 -10.21
N VAL A 45 6.44 -4.47 -9.80
CA VAL A 45 6.37 -5.62 -10.72
C VAL A 45 5.44 -5.35 -11.90
N ILE A 46 4.32 -4.66 -11.69
CA ILE A 46 3.41 -4.31 -12.79
C ILE A 46 4.04 -3.27 -13.72
N GLU A 47 4.75 -2.27 -13.17
CA GLU A 47 5.43 -1.24 -13.94
C GLU A 47 6.59 -1.80 -14.77
N GLU A 48 7.39 -2.72 -14.24
CA GLU A 48 8.50 -3.37 -14.96
C GLU A 48 8.03 -4.31 -16.09
N ARG A 49 6.75 -4.70 -16.09
CA ARG A 49 6.17 -5.63 -17.07
C ARG A 49 5.38 -4.91 -18.18
N LYS A 50 5.32 -3.58 -18.17
CA LYS A 50 4.71 -2.74 -19.21
C LYS A 50 5.74 -2.30 -20.24
#